data_AF-A0A5N6XTZ6-F1
#
_entry.id   AF-A0A5N6XTZ6-F1
#
_cell.length_a   1.000
_cell.length_b   1.000
_cell.length_c   1.000
_cell.angle_alpha   90.00
_cell.angle_beta   90.00
_cell.angle_gamma   90.00
#
_symmetry.space_group_name_H-M   'P 1'
#
loop_
_entity.id
_entity.type
_entity.pdbx_description
1 polymer ?
#
loop_
_entity_poly.entity_id
_entity_poly.type
_entity_poly.pdbx_seq_one_letter_code
_entity_poly.pdbx_strand_id
1 'polypeptide(L)'
;MEGPLQRARDRGRKERIRREILPKSNREIVESDVGKPTEEKLMTLLRGLGSDLSINAFALNWRYDDKDRTWNTGIEEANYLTRHVVEHLSIYSPDQDPTKIPFHLTSTEFTNELYGKCAKEFKRRLGLPQCDRLLFVLRNVVMSPFPTDNDFISTMVDYFRSVVEDGVRLCRKRNVRGPAIHRFVMQGTDEIFLVYQPSFHLGKHRQPIILAVELEDHAKSDYIEIRESNPQDPIFLKSSVEIGLQQVVSECERGSPVSFNGPEDYMPFYLYGSEKQWHISHKLLQAPNATFSAGNVKLDDRPASSLNQGHAEKGASLALTEVPETSMQPFPTSESELPACFFFKPDKKYKVKKVSGAS
;
A
#
# COMPACT_ATOMS: atom_id res chain seq x y z
N MET A 1 -6.32 -21.74 -11.24
CA MET A 1 -6.57 -22.28 -9.89
C MET A 1 -6.10 -23.72 -9.86
N GLU A 2 -5.33 -24.14 -8.85
CA GLU A 2 -4.95 -25.55 -8.69
C GLU A 2 -6.17 -26.42 -8.39
N GLY A 3 -6.25 -27.60 -9.00
CA GLY A 3 -7.36 -28.54 -8.80
C GLY A 3 -7.49 -29.01 -7.34
N PRO A 4 -8.68 -29.47 -6.91
CA PRO A 4 -8.92 -29.96 -5.54
C PRO A 4 -7.96 -31.08 -5.10
N LEU A 5 -7.62 -31.99 -6.03
CA LEU A 5 -6.69 -33.11 -5.82
C LEU A 5 -5.26 -32.64 -5.52
N GLN A 6 -4.74 -31.65 -6.27
CA GLN A 6 -3.42 -31.09 -6.04
C GLN A 6 -3.33 -30.41 -4.67
N ARG A 7 -4.37 -29.65 -4.28
CA ARG A 7 -4.46 -29.02 -2.96
C ARG A 7 -4.51 -30.02 -1.81
N ALA A 8 -5.21 -31.15 -1.99
CA ALA A 8 -5.23 -32.23 -1.00
C ALA A 8 -3.84 -32.88 -0.86
N ARG A 9 -3.17 -33.17 -1.98
CA ARG A 9 -1.80 -33.70 -1.99
C ARG A 9 -0.81 -32.75 -1.31
N ASP A 10 -0.87 -31.46 -1.60
CA ASP A 10 0.02 -30.46 -1.00
C ASP A 10 -0.21 -30.30 0.50
N ARG A 11 -1.48 -30.36 0.96
CA ARG A 11 -1.80 -30.38 2.39
C ARG A 11 -1.23 -31.62 3.08
N GLY A 12 -1.40 -32.80 2.49
CA GLY A 12 -0.83 -34.05 3.01
C GLY A 12 0.69 -33.98 3.11
N ARG A 13 1.37 -33.43 2.09
CA ARG A 13 2.82 -33.24 2.08
C ARG A 13 3.28 -32.28 3.18
N LYS A 14 2.60 -31.14 3.36
CA LYS A 14 2.91 -30.18 4.44
C LYS A 14 2.75 -30.80 5.83
N GLU A 15 1.70 -31.58 6.03
CA GLU A 15 1.46 -32.24 7.31
C GLU A 15 2.53 -33.29 7.63
N ARG A 16 2.93 -34.07 6.62
CA ARG A 16 4.04 -35.01 6.74
C ARG A 16 5.34 -34.30 7.13
N ILE A 17 5.67 -33.16 6.51
CA ILE A 17 6.87 -32.37 6.87
C ILE A 17 6.81 -31.94 8.34
N ARG A 18 5.67 -31.40 8.80
CA ARG A 18 5.51 -30.93 10.20
C ARG A 18 5.65 -32.04 11.22
N ARG A 19 5.14 -33.23 10.91
CA ARG A 19 5.16 -34.36 11.85
C ARG A 19 6.46 -35.14 11.82
N GLU A 20 7.04 -35.32 10.63
CA GLU A 20 8.11 -36.32 10.44
C GLU A 20 9.48 -35.72 10.14
N ILE A 21 9.58 -34.42 9.82
CA ILE A 21 10.87 -33.76 9.55
C ILE A 21 11.17 -32.69 10.60
N LEU A 22 10.29 -31.69 10.77
CA LEU A 22 10.58 -30.53 11.63
C LEU A 22 10.96 -30.86 13.09
N PRO A 23 10.32 -31.82 13.79
CA PRO A 23 10.62 -32.09 15.19
C PRO A 23 11.75 -33.12 15.39
N LYS A 24 12.37 -33.62 14.32
CA LYS A 24 13.33 -34.73 14.38
C LYS A 24 14.76 -34.26 14.21
N SER A 25 15.67 -34.94 14.91
CA SER A 25 17.10 -34.85 14.68
C SER A 25 17.51 -35.45 13.33
N ASN A 26 18.69 -35.06 12.84
CA ASN A 26 19.30 -35.62 11.63
C ASN A 26 19.34 -37.16 11.64
N ARG A 27 19.68 -37.74 12.80
CA ARG A 27 19.78 -39.19 12.98
C ARG A 27 18.43 -39.88 12.85
N GLU A 28 17.40 -39.37 13.52
CA GLU A 28 16.06 -39.95 13.48
C GLU A 28 15.44 -39.89 12.08
N ILE A 29 15.74 -38.85 11.29
CA ILE A 29 15.29 -38.75 9.90
C ILE A 29 15.89 -39.90 9.08
N VAL A 30 17.23 -40.08 9.13
CA VAL A 30 17.94 -41.11 8.37
C VAL A 30 17.53 -42.52 8.82
N GLU A 31 17.45 -42.78 10.13
CA GLU A 31 17.05 -44.07 10.67
C GLU A 31 15.60 -44.43 10.29
N SER A 32 14.71 -43.43 10.25
CA SER A 32 13.32 -43.66 9.88
C SER A 32 13.12 -44.06 8.41
N ASP A 33 14.14 -43.93 7.56
CA ASP A 33 14.12 -44.32 6.15
C ASP A 33 14.63 -45.75 5.90
N VAL A 34 15.19 -46.40 6.91
CA VAL A 34 15.72 -47.77 6.81
C VAL A 34 14.58 -48.73 6.45
N GLY A 35 14.80 -49.57 5.43
CA GLY A 35 13.83 -50.55 4.97
C GLY A 35 12.63 -49.99 4.18
N LYS A 36 12.49 -48.67 4.04
CA LYS A 36 11.37 -48.06 3.28
C LYS A 36 11.65 -48.00 1.77
N PRO A 37 10.62 -48.12 0.91
CA PRO A 37 10.71 -47.79 -0.51
C PRO A 37 11.11 -46.33 -0.73
N THR A 38 11.80 -46.02 -1.83
CA THR A 38 12.34 -44.67 -2.13
C THR A 38 11.28 -43.57 -2.05
N GLU A 39 10.06 -43.80 -2.53
CA GLU A 39 8.96 -42.82 -2.52
C GLU A 39 8.42 -42.52 -1.11
N GLU A 40 8.63 -43.45 -0.17
CA GLU A 40 8.23 -43.32 1.22
C GLU A 40 9.33 -42.75 2.12
N LYS A 41 10.54 -42.57 1.59
CA LYS A 41 11.66 -42.00 2.36
C LYS A 41 11.49 -40.50 2.60
N LEU A 42 11.77 -40.05 3.82
CA LEU A 42 11.86 -38.64 4.19
C LEU A 42 13.00 -37.93 3.49
N MET A 43 14.13 -38.61 3.27
CA MET A 43 15.26 -38.03 2.54
C MET A 43 14.94 -37.78 1.06
N THR A 44 14.07 -38.58 0.44
CA THR A 44 13.56 -38.29 -0.91
C THR A 44 12.71 -37.03 -0.89
N LEU A 45 11.81 -36.92 0.09
CA LEU A 45 10.99 -35.72 0.29
C LEU A 45 11.86 -34.47 0.53
N LEU A 46 12.84 -34.54 1.43
CA LEU A 46 13.71 -33.44 1.83
C LEU A 46 14.58 -32.92 0.67
N ARG A 47 15.12 -33.83 -0.17
CA ARG A 47 15.87 -33.45 -1.39
C ARG A 47 15.01 -32.74 -2.43
N GLY A 48 13.69 -32.93 -2.39
CA GLY A 48 12.73 -32.24 -3.26
C GLY A 48 12.17 -30.94 -2.66
N LEU A 49 12.82 -30.36 -1.64
CA LEU A 49 12.44 -29.10 -1.01
C LEU A 49 13.55 -28.06 -1.19
N GLY A 50 13.15 -26.80 -1.36
CA GLY A 50 14.07 -25.67 -1.38
C GLY A 50 14.68 -25.39 -2.75
N SER A 51 15.82 -24.73 -2.73
CA SER A 51 16.60 -24.29 -3.87
C SER A 51 17.41 -25.41 -4.53
N ASP A 52 17.75 -25.22 -5.81
CA ASP A 52 18.69 -26.09 -6.51
C ASP A 52 20.11 -26.01 -5.93
N LEU A 53 20.55 -24.78 -5.58
CA LEU A 53 21.91 -24.49 -5.11
C LEU A 53 21.89 -23.55 -3.89
N SER A 54 21.36 -24.04 -2.77
CA SER A 54 21.46 -23.45 -1.42
C SER A 54 20.93 -22.01 -1.21
N ILE A 55 20.27 -21.41 -2.20
CA ILE A 55 19.67 -20.06 -2.11
C ILE A 55 18.15 -20.19 -2.11
N ASN A 56 17.57 -20.26 -0.92
CA ASN A 56 16.13 -20.39 -0.74
C ASN A 56 15.45 -19.02 -0.86
N ALA A 57 14.49 -18.91 -1.77
CA ALA A 57 13.66 -17.73 -1.94
C ALA A 57 12.24 -18.00 -1.44
N PHE A 58 11.71 -17.15 -0.56
CA PHE A 58 10.35 -17.24 -0.04
C PHE A 58 9.79 -15.85 0.23
N ALA A 59 8.47 -15.70 0.25
CA ALA A 59 7.85 -14.43 0.60
C ALA A 59 6.67 -14.66 1.55
N LEU A 60 6.21 -13.55 2.10
CA LEU A 60 5.22 -13.55 3.16
C LEU A 60 3.92 -12.91 2.66
N ASN A 61 2.81 -13.46 3.14
CA ASN A 61 1.51 -12.83 3.08
C ASN A 61 0.80 -13.10 4.41
N TRP A 62 -0.29 -12.39 4.64
CA TRP A 62 -1.01 -12.44 5.91
C TRP A 62 -2.52 -12.48 5.69
N ARG A 63 -3.24 -12.76 6.77
CA ARG A 63 -4.70 -12.82 6.79
C ARG A 63 -5.27 -11.80 7.76
N TYR A 64 -6.40 -11.22 7.39
CA TYR A 64 -7.22 -10.43 8.29
C TYR A 64 -7.64 -11.27 9.50
N ASP A 65 -7.97 -10.57 10.57
CA ASP A 65 -8.54 -11.16 11.78
C ASP A 65 -10.08 -11.08 11.72
N ASP A 66 -10.63 -11.40 10.56
CA ASP A 66 -12.05 -11.53 10.32
C ASP A 66 -12.48 -13.00 10.46
N LYS A 67 -13.80 -13.23 10.51
CA LYS A 67 -14.37 -14.57 10.70
C LYS A 67 -13.88 -15.58 9.66
N ASP A 68 -13.67 -15.12 8.43
CA ASP A 68 -13.27 -15.96 7.30
C ASP A 68 -11.74 -16.10 7.16
N ARG A 69 -10.97 -15.39 7.98
CA ARG A 69 -9.51 -15.27 7.89
C ARG A 69 -9.06 -14.96 6.46
N THR A 70 -9.67 -13.93 5.89
CA THR A 70 -9.51 -13.53 4.50
C THR A 70 -8.05 -13.22 4.21
N TRP A 71 -7.54 -13.66 3.06
CA TRP A 71 -6.18 -13.34 2.62
C TRP A 71 -6.06 -11.86 2.25
N ASN A 72 -4.94 -11.25 2.64
CA ASN A 72 -4.54 -9.99 2.05
C ASN A 72 -4.27 -10.17 0.53
N THR A 73 -4.83 -9.26 -0.26
CA THR A 73 -4.64 -9.18 -1.72
C THR A 73 -3.84 -7.93 -2.13
N GLY A 74 -3.47 -7.06 -1.19
CA GLY A 74 -2.64 -5.90 -1.44
C GLY A 74 -1.16 -6.27 -1.50
N ILE A 75 -0.54 -6.15 -2.68
CA ILE A 75 0.90 -6.41 -2.86
C ILE A 75 1.74 -5.49 -1.97
N GLU A 76 1.37 -4.22 -1.85
CA GLU A 76 2.10 -3.29 -0.98
C GLU A 76 2.05 -3.68 0.49
N GLU A 77 0.97 -4.32 0.95
CA GLU A 77 0.86 -4.80 2.33
C GLU A 77 1.65 -6.09 2.55
N ALA A 78 1.81 -6.92 1.53
CA ALA A 78 2.74 -8.06 1.58
C ALA A 78 4.20 -7.59 1.57
N ASN A 79 4.51 -6.57 0.75
CA ASN A 79 5.82 -5.93 0.72
C ASN A 79 6.12 -5.22 2.05
N TYR A 80 5.13 -4.59 2.68
CA TYR A 80 5.26 -3.97 4.01
C TYR A 80 5.66 -5.00 5.07
N LEU A 81 4.95 -6.14 5.13
CA LEU A 81 5.30 -7.23 6.04
C LEU A 81 6.72 -7.74 5.78
N THR A 82 7.09 -7.91 4.50
CA THR A 82 8.42 -8.42 4.15
C THR A 82 9.52 -7.43 4.55
N ARG A 83 9.33 -6.12 4.33
CA ARG A 83 10.26 -5.07 4.78
C ARG A 83 10.43 -5.06 6.29
N HIS A 84 9.33 -5.13 7.04
CA HIS A 84 9.38 -5.24 8.50
C HIS A 84 10.27 -6.42 8.95
N VAL A 85 10.12 -7.59 8.33
CA VAL A 85 10.93 -8.77 8.66
C VAL A 85 12.40 -8.57 8.30
N VAL A 86 12.70 -7.96 7.15
CA VAL A 86 14.09 -7.66 6.75
C VAL A 86 14.73 -6.67 7.73
N GLU A 87 14.04 -5.60 8.11
CA GLU A 87 14.54 -4.60 9.06
C GLU A 87 14.91 -5.21 10.43
N HIS A 88 14.23 -6.28 10.85
CA HIS A 88 14.51 -6.94 12.13
C HIS A 88 15.53 -8.09 12.01
N LEU A 89 15.75 -8.62 10.80
CA LEU A 89 16.64 -9.74 10.52
C LEU A 89 17.80 -9.34 9.61
N SER A 90 18.15 -8.06 9.57
CA SER A 90 19.30 -7.52 8.85
C SER A 90 19.79 -6.25 9.54
N ILE A 91 21.01 -5.84 9.20
CA ILE A 91 21.54 -4.55 9.61
C ILE A 91 21.15 -3.55 8.52
N TYR A 92 20.19 -2.68 8.82
CA TYR A 92 19.66 -1.66 7.91
C TYR A 92 20.08 -0.23 8.26
N SER A 93 20.66 -0.01 9.44
CA SER A 93 21.11 1.30 9.93
C SER A 93 22.44 1.18 10.70
N PRO A 94 23.32 2.21 10.65
CA PRO A 94 24.57 2.23 11.41
C PRO A 94 24.38 2.24 12.93
N ASP A 95 23.21 2.65 13.42
CA ASP A 95 22.92 2.76 14.85
C ASP A 95 22.41 1.45 15.46
N GLN A 96 22.21 0.42 14.64
CA GLN A 96 21.75 -0.88 15.14
C GLN A 96 22.89 -1.66 15.78
N ASP A 97 22.57 -2.30 16.90
CA ASP A 97 23.46 -3.27 17.54
C ASP A 97 23.33 -4.63 16.84
N PRO A 98 24.32 -5.05 16.03
CA PRO A 98 24.24 -6.29 15.27
C PRO A 98 24.23 -7.53 16.17
N THR A 99 24.71 -7.42 17.41
CA THR A 99 24.77 -8.56 18.34
C THR A 99 23.39 -8.98 18.86
N LYS A 100 22.36 -8.13 18.68
CA LYS A 100 20.98 -8.42 19.06
C LYS A 100 20.19 -9.15 17.96
N ILE A 101 20.77 -9.33 16.78
CA ILE A 101 20.13 -10.00 15.65
C ILE A 101 20.59 -11.47 15.64
N PRO A 102 19.72 -12.44 15.91
CA PRO A 102 20.14 -13.83 16.11
C PRO A 102 20.57 -14.53 14.81
N PHE A 103 20.04 -14.11 13.66
CA PHE A 103 20.47 -14.56 12.34
C PHE A 103 20.05 -13.53 11.28
N HIS A 104 20.71 -13.61 10.12
CA HIS A 104 20.50 -12.64 9.05
C HIS A 104 19.76 -13.24 7.85
N LEU A 105 18.75 -12.51 7.38
CA LEU A 105 18.13 -12.71 6.08
C LEU A 105 18.47 -11.55 5.16
N THR A 106 18.46 -11.85 3.86
CA THR A 106 18.58 -10.83 2.83
C THR A 106 17.26 -10.75 2.06
N SER A 107 17.07 -9.72 1.25
CA SER A 107 15.89 -9.59 0.39
C SER A 107 16.27 -9.15 -1.02
N THR A 108 15.32 -9.29 -1.92
CA THR A 108 15.38 -8.80 -3.30
C THR A 108 13.98 -8.49 -3.79
N GLU A 109 13.88 -7.81 -4.93
CA GLU A 109 12.62 -7.48 -5.58
C GLU A 109 12.42 -8.34 -6.83
N PHE A 110 11.24 -8.95 -6.95
CA PHE A 110 10.80 -9.63 -8.16
C PHE A 110 9.98 -8.64 -9.01
N THR A 111 10.67 -7.92 -9.89
CA THR A 111 10.05 -7.01 -10.86
C THR A 111 9.45 -7.76 -12.05
N ASN A 112 8.42 -7.20 -12.69
CA ASN A 112 7.83 -7.83 -13.88
C ASN A 112 8.80 -7.82 -15.08
N GLU A 113 9.62 -6.79 -15.21
CA GLU A 113 10.62 -6.67 -16.28
C GLU A 113 11.63 -7.83 -16.26
N LEU A 114 12.17 -8.17 -15.08
CA LEU A 114 13.19 -9.21 -14.94
C LEU A 114 12.60 -10.62 -14.82
N TYR A 115 11.50 -10.77 -14.07
CA TYR A 115 10.98 -12.08 -13.68
C TYR A 115 9.67 -12.47 -14.41
N GLY A 116 8.95 -11.52 -15.02
CA GLY A 116 7.74 -11.75 -15.81
C GLY A 116 6.78 -12.78 -15.23
N LYS A 117 6.60 -13.90 -15.95
CA LYS A 117 5.71 -15.01 -15.56
C LYS A 117 6.09 -15.65 -14.22
N CYS A 118 7.37 -15.70 -13.87
CA CYS A 118 7.85 -16.24 -12.59
C CYS A 118 7.31 -15.42 -11.42
N ALA A 119 7.44 -14.09 -11.47
CA ALA A 119 6.91 -13.19 -10.43
C ALA A 119 5.39 -13.30 -10.30
N LYS A 120 4.67 -13.43 -11.43
CA LYS A 120 3.20 -13.59 -11.44
C LYS A 120 2.78 -14.90 -10.77
N GLU A 121 3.46 -16.01 -11.06
CA GLU A 121 3.19 -17.30 -10.42
C GLU A 121 3.51 -17.27 -8.92
N PHE A 122 4.58 -16.58 -8.51
CA PHE A 122 4.93 -16.40 -7.09
C PHE A 122 3.80 -15.67 -6.33
N LYS A 123 3.30 -14.56 -6.90
CA LYS A 123 2.15 -13.80 -6.36
C LYS A 123 0.89 -14.68 -6.28
N ARG A 124 0.60 -15.44 -7.34
CA ARG A 124 -0.56 -16.34 -7.39
C ARG A 124 -0.52 -17.36 -6.24
N ARG A 125 0.65 -17.96 -5.98
CA ARG A 125 0.85 -18.94 -4.90
C ARG A 125 0.71 -18.33 -3.50
N LEU A 126 0.99 -17.04 -3.35
CA LEU A 126 0.76 -16.28 -2.11
C LEU A 126 -0.69 -15.81 -1.91
N GLY A 127 -1.57 -16.03 -2.90
CA GLY A 127 -2.93 -15.50 -2.87
C GLY A 127 -3.03 -14.03 -3.25
N LEU A 128 -2.00 -13.47 -3.90
CA LEU A 128 -1.96 -12.10 -4.39
C LEU A 128 -2.38 -12.02 -5.87
N PRO A 129 -2.90 -10.87 -6.33
CA PRO A 129 -3.19 -10.63 -7.74
C PRO A 129 -1.96 -10.77 -8.64
N GLN A 130 -2.16 -11.32 -9.83
CA GLN A 130 -1.11 -11.41 -10.85
C GLN A 130 -1.02 -10.10 -11.64
N CYS A 131 -0.36 -9.09 -11.08
CA CYS A 131 -0.09 -7.82 -11.77
C CYS A 131 1.41 -7.52 -11.84
N ASP A 132 1.76 -6.41 -12.47
CA ASP A 132 3.15 -6.08 -12.81
C ASP A 132 3.92 -5.38 -11.67
N ARG A 133 3.24 -5.03 -10.56
CA ARG A 133 3.87 -4.45 -9.37
C ARG A 133 4.92 -5.38 -8.77
N LEU A 134 6.05 -4.85 -8.31
CA LEU A 134 7.11 -5.65 -7.71
C LEU A 134 6.65 -6.36 -6.44
N LEU A 135 7.25 -7.53 -6.17
CA LEU A 135 7.06 -8.27 -4.92
C LEU A 135 8.42 -8.39 -4.21
N PHE A 136 8.47 -8.01 -2.94
CA PHE A 136 9.62 -8.28 -2.09
C PHE A 136 9.68 -9.77 -1.72
N VAL A 137 10.88 -10.33 -1.84
CA VAL A 137 11.16 -11.75 -1.57
C VAL A 137 12.33 -11.84 -0.61
N LEU A 138 12.20 -12.68 0.42
CA LEU A 138 13.26 -13.03 1.35
C LEU A 138 14.16 -14.08 0.72
N ARG A 139 15.47 -13.89 0.90
CA ARG A 139 16.53 -14.77 0.43
C ARG A 139 17.33 -15.29 1.62
N ASN A 140 17.29 -16.60 1.80
CA ASN A 140 18.09 -17.35 2.76
C ASN A 140 19.18 -18.12 2.01
N VAL A 141 20.42 -17.65 2.11
CA VAL A 141 21.60 -18.30 1.54
C VAL A 141 22.23 -19.19 2.61
N VAL A 142 22.24 -20.50 2.37
CA VAL A 142 22.73 -21.49 3.35
C VAL A 142 24.13 -21.96 2.95
N MET A 143 25.15 -21.42 3.60
CA MET A 143 26.55 -21.85 3.41
C MET A 143 27.09 -22.62 4.62
N SER A 144 26.43 -22.50 5.76
CA SER A 144 26.86 -23.15 7.00
C SER A 144 26.44 -24.64 6.97
N PRO A 145 27.38 -25.57 7.28
CA PRO A 145 27.05 -26.98 7.48
C PRO A 145 26.50 -27.27 8.89
N PHE A 146 26.53 -26.30 9.81
CA PHE A 146 26.20 -26.49 11.23
C PHE A 146 24.74 -26.21 11.68
N PRO A 147 23.82 -25.64 10.88
CA PRO A 147 22.55 -25.15 11.44
C PRO A 147 21.63 -26.28 11.92
N THR A 148 21.86 -27.51 11.47
CA THR A 148 21.06 -28.68 11.89
C THR A 148 21.52 -29.30 13.20
N ASP A 149 22.66 -28.87 13.75
CA ASP A 149 23.17 -29.41 15.00
C ASP A 149 22.48 -28.76 16.20
N ASN A 150 22.26 -29.56 17.25
CA ASN A 150 21.70 -29.11 18.53
C ASN A 150 20.42 -28.26 18.43
N ASP A 151 19.58 -28.55 17.43
CA ASP A 151 18.27 -27.90 17.22
C ASP A 151 18.34 -26.37 16.96
N PHE A 152 19.47 -25.87 16.47
CA PHE A 152 19.66 -24.44 16.21
C PHE A 152 18.66 -23.86 15.19
N ILE A 153 18.25 -24.64 14.18
CA ILE A 153 17.20 -24.25 13.22
C ILE A 153 15.90 -23.89 13.93
N SER A 154 15.49 -24.64 14.96
CA SER A 154 14.22 -24.37 15.65
C SER A 154 14.26 -23.02 16.35
N THR A 155 15.37 -22.68 17.01
CA THR A 155 15.56 -21.35 17.62
C THR A 155 15.47 -20.21 16.59
N MET A 156 16.12 -20.38 15.42
CA MET A 156 16.01 -19.39 14.33
C MET A 156 14.58 -19.27 13.81
N VAL A 157 13.88 -20.39 13.64
CA VAL A 157 12.49 -20.41 13.13
C VAL A 157 11.51 -19.80 14.13
N ASP A 158 11.70 -20.00 15.42
CA ASP A 158 10.84 -19.40 16.45
C ASP A 158 11.03 -17.88 16.52
N TYR A 159 12.27 -17.40 16.44
CA TYR A 159 12.53 -15.97 16.36
C TYR A 159 11.98 -15.37 15.05
N PHE A 160 12.21 -16.03 13.91
CA PHE A 160 11.59 -15.65 12.63
C PHE A 160 10.07 -15.53 12.76
N ARG A 161 9.43 -16.53 13.36
CA ARG A 161 7.98 -16.55 13.57
C ARG A 161 7.53 -15.37 14.43
N SER A 162 8.22 -15.09 15.53
CA SER A 162 7.92 -13.94 16.38
C SER A 162 7.94 -12.63 15.60
N VAL A 163 8.99 -12.37 14.81
CA VAL A 163 9.10 -11.16 13.99
C VAL A 163 7.99 -11.09 12.94
N VAL A 164 7.67 -12.20 12.29
CA VAL A 164 6.56 -12.25 11.31
C VAL A 164 5.22 -11.99 12.00
N GLU A 165 4.96 -12.60 13.14
CA GLU A 165 3.72 -12.41 13.90
C GLU A 165 3.55 -10.96 14.36
N ASP A 166 4.63 -10.32 14.80
CA ASP A 166 4.67 -8.89 15.15
C ASP A 166 4.32 -8.03 13.94
N GLY A 167 4.96 -8.28 12.79
CA GLY A 167 4.66 -7.63 11.53
C GLY A 167 3.22 -7.84 11.07
N VAL A 168 2.66 -9.05 11.26
CA VAL A 168 1.26 -9.35 10.95
C VAL A 168 0.31 -8.57 11.84
N ARG A 169 0.59 -8.43 13.14
CA ARG A 169 -0.22 -7.59 14.05
C ARG A 169 -0.23 -6.14 13.60
N LEU A 170 0.93 -5.60 13.19
CA LEU A 170 1.03 -4.26 12.61
C LEU A 170 0.22 -4.14 11.31
N CYS A 171 0.36 -5.09 10.38
CA CYS A 171 -0.40 -5.11 9.13
C CYS A 171 -1.91 -5.13 9.38
N ARG A 172 -2.38 -5.95 10.32
CA ARG A 172 -3.80 -6.02 10.70
C ARG A 172 -4.29 -4.69 11.25
N LYS A 173 -3.60 -4.13 12.25
CA LYS A 173 -3.93 -2.82 12.86
C LYS A 173 -3.97 -1.72 11.80
N ARG A 174 -3.00 -1.71 10.89
CA ARG A 174 -2.88 -0.76 9.79
C ARG A 174 -4.04 -0.86 8.80
N ASN A 175 -4.53 -2.07 8.52
CA ASN A 175 -5.56 -2.33 7.52
C ASN A 175 -6.96 -2.56 8.12
N VAL A 176 -7.17 -2.25 9.40
CA VAL A 176 -8.50 -2.27 10.01
C VAL A 176 -9.43 -1.37 9.18
N ARG A 177 -10.58 -1.95 8.82
CA ARG A 177 -11.68 -1.25 8.18
C ARG A 177 -12.69 -0.85 9.24
N GLY A 178 -13.45 0.19 8.94
CA GLY A 178 -14.54 0.64 9.79
C GLY A 178 -14.53 2.14 10.02
N PRO A 179 -15.41 2.61 10.91
CA PRO A 179 -15.54 4.02 11.23
C PRO A 179 -14.25 4.64 11.76
N ALA A 180 -14.05 5.93 11.51
CA ALA A 180 -12.99 6.70 12.14
C ALA A 180 -13.40 8.16 12.33
N ILE A 181 -12.60 8.89 13.11
CA ILE A 181 -12.64 10.34 13.10
C ILE A 181 -11.95 10.83 11.83
N HIS A 182 -12.68 11.60 11.02
CA HIS A 182 -12.23 12.09 9.73
C HIS A 182 -11.97 13.59 9.77
N ARG A 183 -10.94 14.03 9.03
CA ARG A 183 -10.56 15.43 8.89
C ARG A 183 -10.57 15.80 7.42
N PHE A 184 -11.20 16.92 7.10
CA PHE A 184 -11.33 17.46 5.76
C PHE A 184 -10.80 18.89 5.75
N VAL A 185 -10.09 19.27 4.69
CA VAL A 185 -9.81 20.67 4.38
C VAL A 185 -11.06 21.25 3.73
N MET A 186 -11.53 22.38 4.25
CA MET A 186 -12.68 23.10 3.68
C MET A 186 -12.22 24.07 2.59
N GLN A 187 -12.92 24.07 1.46
CA GLN A 187 -12.63 24.94 0.32
C GLN A 187 -13.90 25.54 -0.27
N GLY A 188 -13.76 26.74 -0.86
CA GLY A 188 -14.86 27.50 -1.44
C GLY A 188 -15.60 28.34 -0.40
N THR A 189 -16.30 29.37 -0.88
CA THR A 189 -17.18 30.26 -0.09
C THR A 189 -18.57 30.37 -0.71
N ASP A 190 -18.69 30.20 -2.03
CA ASP A 190 -19.99 30.13 -2.70
C ASP A 190 -20.61 28.72 -2.59
N GLU A 191 -19.90 27.72 -3.09
CA GLU A 191 -20.13 26.30 -2.85
C GLU A 191 -19.03 25.76 -1.92
N ILE A 192 -19.41 24.90 -0.97
CA ILE A 192 -18.48 24.40 0.03
C ILE A 192 -18.06 22.97 -0.32
N PHE A 193 -16.75 22.76 -0.35
CA PHE A 193 -16.15 21.46 -0.62
C PHE A 193 -15.35 20.96 0.58
N LEU A 194 -15.51 19.67 0.89
CA LEU A 194 -14.71 18.96 1.88
C LEU A 194 -13.70 18.07 1.15
N VAL A 195 -12.42 18.44 1.25
CA VAL A 195 -11.31 17.68 0.67
C VAL A 195 -10.70 16.80 1.73
N TYR A 196 -10.90 15.50 1.61
CA TYR A 196 -10.38 14.55 2.58
C TYR A 196 -8.85 14.48 2.53
N GLN A 197 -8.20 14.33 3.68
CA GLN A 197 -6.75 14.11 3.77
C GLN A 197 -6.48 12.61 3.90
N PRO A 198 -6.22 11.89 2.79
CA PRO A 198 -6.02 10.46 2.83
C PRO A 198 -4.68 10.11 3.49
N SER A 199 -4.60 8.88 4.00
CA SER A 199 -3.35 8.31 4.49
C SER A 199 -3.13 6.94 3.87
N PHE A 200 -1.98 6.75 3.24
CA PHE A 200 -1.52 5.41 2.89
C PHE A 200 -1.18 4.59 4.13
N HIS A 201 -1.01 5.24 5.29
CA HIS A 201 -0.63 4.58 6.53
C HIS A 201 -1.74 3.83 7.22
N LEU A 202 -3.00 4.11 6.94
CA LEU A 202 -4.12 3.51 7.63
C LEU A 202 -5.22 3.18 6.63
N GLY A 203 -5.66 1.92 6.60
CA GLY A 203 -6.66 1.41 5.66
C GLY A 203 -7.96 2.21 5.69
N LYS A 204 -8.44 2.57 6.89
CA LYS A 204 -9.63 3.42 7.09
C LYS A 204 -9.50 4.86 6.57
N HIS A 205 -8.29 5.30 6.23
CA HIS A 205 -8.02 6.63 5.65
C HIS A 205 -7.49 6.56 4.20
N ARG A 206 -7.41 5.38 3.59
CA ARG A 206 -6.72 5.17 2.30
C ARG A 206 -7.65 5.36 1.09
N GLN A 207 -8.41 6.45 1.07
CA GLN A 207 -9.31 6.79 -0.03
C GLN A 207 -9.30 8.30 -0.23
N PRO A 208 -8.94 8.82 -1.42
CA PRO A 208 -9.15 10.24 -1.72
C PRO A 208 -10.65 10.49 -1.94
N ILE A 209 -11.19 11.50 -1.26
CA ILE A 209 -12.61 11.88 -1.33
C ILE A 209 -12.71 13.41 -1.39
N ILE A 210 -13.56 13.92 -2.27
CA ILE A 210 -13.97 15.32 -2.33
C ILE A 210 -15.49 15.32 -2.31
N LEU A 211 -16.09 16.04 -1.36
CA LEU A 211 -17.54 16.16 -1.23
C LEU A 211 -17.95 17.61 -1.44
N ALA A 212 -18.94 17.86 -2.29
CA ALA A 212 -19.70 19.09 -2.25
C ALA A 212 -20.74 18.97 -1.12
N VAL A 213 -20.83 19.96 -0.24
CA VAL A 213 -21.72 19.92 0.93
C VAL A 213 -22.50 21.21 1.08
N GLU A 214 -23.71 21.07 1.63
CA GLU A 214 -24.51 22.18 2.12
C GLU A 214 -24.32 22.29 3.63
N LEU A 215 -24.02 23.50 4.08
CA LEU A 215 -23.97 23.83 5.51
C LEU A 215 -25.24 24.58 5.87
N GLU A 216 -25.69 24.42 7.11
CA GLU A 216 -26.75 25.27 7.66
C GLU A 216 -26.34 26.75 7.58
N ASP A 217 -27.32 27.65 7.36
CA ASP A 217 -27.05 29.06 7.02
C ASP A 217 -26.14 29.77 8.03
N HIS A 218 -26.35 29.51 9.32
CA HIS A 218 -25.53 30.08 10.39
C HIS A 218 -24.08 29.57 10.32
N ALA A 219 -23.90 28.25 10.18
CA ALA A 219 -22.59 27.62 10.07
C ALA A 219 -21.85 28.03 8.79
N LYS A 220 -22.57 28.24 7.69
CA LYS A 220 -22.00 28.77 6.44
C LYS A 220 -21.49 30.19 6.64
N SER A 221 -22.27 31.04 7.30
CA SER A 221 -21.91 32.43 7.57
C SER A 221 -20.66 32.53 8.45
N ASP A 222 -20.62 31.76 9.54
CA ASP A 222 -19.47 31.68 10.45
C ASP A 222 -18.21 31.20 9.70
N TYR A 223 -18.34 30.17 8.86
CA TYR A 223 -17.23 29.66 8.07
C TYR A 223 -16.69 30.70 7.09
N ILE A 224 -17.57 31.43 6.38
CA ILE A 224 -17.17 32.48 5.44
C ILE A 224 -16.43 33.60 6.17
N GLU A 225 -16.94 34.07 7.30
CA GLU A 225 -16.30 35.13 8.10
C GLU A 225 -14.89 34.72 8.55
N ILE A 226 -14.73 33.48 9.04
CA ILE A 226 -13.43 32.95 9.45
C ILE A 226 -12.48 32.83 8.25
N ARG A 227 -12.98 32.38 7.09
CA ARG A 227 -12.20 32.22 5.85
C ARG A 227 -11.73 33.56 5.30
N GLU A 228 -12.58 34.58 5.31
CA GLU A 228 -12.24 35.92 4.86
C GLU A 228 -11.24 36.60 5.80
N SER A 229 -11.37 36.37 7.10
CA SER A 229 -10.45 36.88 8.11
C SER A 229 -9.08 36.19 8.08
N ASN A 230 -9.00 34.94 7.62
CA ASN A 230 -7.78 34.12 7.61
C ASN A 230 -7.57 33.47 6.22
N PRO A 231 -7.29 34.27 5.17
CA PRO A 231 -7.28 33.77 3.79
C PRO A 231 -6.14 32.79 3.49
N GLN A 232 -5.06 32.81 4.28
CA GLN A 232 -3.89 31.94 4.08
C GLN A 232 -3.94 30.65 4.91
N ASP A 233 -4.81 30.58 5.92
CA ASP A 233 -4.82 29.45 6.85
C ASP A 233 -5.78 28.35 6.38
N PRO A 234 -5.36 27.07 6.40
CA PRO A 234 -6.26 25.98 6.09
C PRO A 234 -7.29 25.80 7.22
N ILE A 235 -8.58 25.89 6.87
CA ILE A 235 -9.69 25.58 7.78
C ILE A 235 -10.04 24.10 7.62
N PHE A 236 -10.27 23.43 8.75
CA PHE A 236 -10.57 22.01 8.77
C PHE A 236 -11.92 21.71 9.41
N LEU A 237 -12.67 20.84 8.76
CA LEU A 237 -13.81 20.17 9.38
C LEU A 237 -13.36 18.82 9.92
N LYS A 238 -13.70 18.53 11.17
CA LYS A 238 -13.42 17.25 11.83
C LYS A 238 -14.73 16.63 12.29
N SER A 239 -14.95 15.36 11.99
CA SER A 239 -16.13 14.66 12.52
C SER A 239 -16.06 14.56 14.04
N SER A 240 -17.18 14.83 14.72
CA SER A 240 -17.30 14.70 16.18
C SER A 240 -17.44 13.24 16.62
N VAL A 241 -17.94 12.38 15.73
CA VAL A 241 -18.14 10.94 15.93
C VAL A 241 -17.39 10.15 14.86
N GLU A 242 -17.20 8.85 15.12
CA GLU A 242 -16.61 7.95 14.13
C GLU A 242 -17.62 7.66 13.02
N ILE A 243 -17.21 7.87 11.77
CA ILE A 243 -18.06 7.70 10.58
C ILE A 243 -17.38 6.72 9.64
N GLY A 244 -18.15 5.85 8.96
CA GLY A 244 -17.61 5.02 7.88
C GLY A 244 -17.62 5.78 6.55
N LEU A 245 -16.46 6.18 6.02
CA LEU A 245 -16.41 6.94 4.76
C LEU A 245 -17.09 6.23 3.58
N GLN A 246 -17.02 4.90 3.50
CA GLN A 246 -17.69 4.16 2.43
C GLN A 246 -19.21 4.31 2.49
N GLN A 247 -19.77 4.39 3.70
CA GLN A 247 -21.19 4.64 3.90
C GLN A 247 -21.56 6.05 3.45
N VAL A 248 -20.78 7.07 3.86
CA VAL A 248 -20.96 8.46 3.40
C VAL A 248 -20.96 8.55 1.88
N VAL A 249 -20.00 7.91 1.22
CA VAL A 249 -19.91 7.89 -0.24
C VAL A 249 -21.11 7.18 -0.88
N SER A 250 -21.63 6.11 -0.26
CA SER A 250 -22.80 5.39 -0.78
C SER A 250 -24.12 6.14 -0.62
N GLU A 251 -24.19 7.07 0.34
CA GLU A 251 -25.35 7.91 0.61
C GLU A 251 -25.37 9.19 -0.25
N CYS A 252 -24.28 9.50 -0.97
CA CYS A 252 -24.23 10.64 -1.87
C CYS A 252 -25.23 10.47 -3.02
N GLU A 253 -26.12 11.46 -3.19
CA GLU A 253 -27.15 11.48 -4.24
C GLU A 253 -26.57 11.44 -5.67
N ARG A 254 -25.36 11.98 -5.84
CA ARG A 254 -24.63 12.06 -7.11
C ARG A 254 -23.16 11.73 -6.87
N GLY A 255 -22.61 10.85 -7.69
CA GLY A 255 -21.19 10.49 -7.64
C GLY A 255 -20.83 9.49 -8.73
N SER A 256 -19.61 9.58 -9.27
CA SER A 256 -19.08 8.56 -10.18
C SER A 256 -17.66 8.23 -9.75
N PRO A 257 -17.32 6.95 -9.52
CA PRO A 257 -15.94 6.57 -9.27
C PRO A 257 -15.13 6.87 -10.54
N VAL A 258 -14.21 7.83 -10.45
CA VAL A 258 -13.32 8.16 -11.56
C VAL A 258 -12.10 7.27 -11.46
N SER A 259 -12.03 6.26 -12.31
CA SER A 259 -10.78 5.50 -12.50
C SER A 259 -9.84 6.31 -13.39
N PHE A 260 -8.57 6.41 -13.00
CA PHE A 260 -7.57 7.14 -13.77
C PHE A 260 -6.31 6.29 -13.86
N ASN A 261 -5.93 5.95 -15.09
CA ASN A 261 -4.62 5.41 -15.38
C ASN A 261 -3.72 6.61 -15.66
N GLY A 262 -2.85 6.95 -14.70
CA GLY A 262 -1.92 8.06 -14.88
C GLY A 262 -0.81 7.70 -15.85
N PRO A 263 -0.50 8.55 -16.83
CA PRO A 263 0.72 8.43 -17.62
C PRO A 263 1.91 9.04 -16.87
N GLU A 264 3.11 8.67 -17.29
CA GLU A 264 4.38 8.96 -16.60
C GLU A 264 4.83 10.42 -16.69
N ASP A 265 4.26 11.20 -17.62
CA ASP A 265 4.84 12.48 -18.07
C ASP A 265 4.25 13.74 -17.42
N TYR A 266 3.23 13.63 -16.56
CA TYR A 266 2.61 14.80 -15.93
C TYR A 266 2.03 14.49 -14.55
N MET A 267 1.75 15.54 -13.77
CA MET A 267 1.10 15.43 -12.46
C MET A 267 -0.42 15.66 -12.57
N PRO A 268 -1.26 14.68 -12.18
CA PRO A 268 -2.69 14.76 -12.32
C PRO A 268 -3.39 15.37 -11.08
N PHE A 269 -4.36 16.25 -11.32
CA PHE A 269 -5.21 16.87 -10.31
C PHE A 269 -6.69 16.65 -10.63
N TYR A 270 -7.52 16.56 -9.59
CA TYR A 270 -8.95 16.85 -9.69
C TYR A 270 -9.13 18.37 -9.78
N LEU A 271 -10.02 18.82 -10.65
CA LEU A 271 -10.49 20.20 -10.75
C LEU A 271 -12.00 20.21 -10.45
N TYR A 272 -12.42 20.99 -9.48
CA TYR A 272 -13.79 21.09 -9.01
C TYR A 272 -14.07 22.50 -8.50
N GLY A 273 -15.34 22.84 -8.29
CA GLY A 273 -15.76 24.18 -7.92
C GLY A 273 -16.98 24.61 -8.71
N SER A 274 -17.17 25.92 -8.80
CA SER A 274 -18.26 26.58 -9.52
C SER A 274 -17.70 27.46 -10.64
N GLU A 275 -18.57 28.11 -11.42
CA GLU A 275 -18.14 29.12 -12.39
C GLU A 275 -17.44 30.34 -11.74
N LYS A 276 -17.59 30.54 -10.42
CA LYS A 276 -17.00 31.66 -9.67
C LYS A 276 -15.69 31.28 -8.97
N GLN A 277 -15.62 30.08 -8.39
CA GLN A 277 -14.46 29.62 -7.63
C GLN A 277 -14.04 28.22 -8.05
N TRP A 278 -12.77 28.06 -8.41
CA TRP A 278 -12.20 26.78 -8.80
C TRP A 278 -11.16 26.30 -7.78
N HIS A 279 -11.05 24.99 -7.64
CA HIS A 279 -10.19 24.32 -6.68
C HIS A 279 -9.50 23.12 -7.32
N ILE A 280 -8.30 22.78 -6.85
CA ILE A 280 -7.58 21.59 -7.30
C ILE A 280 -7.09 20.74 -6.14
N SER A 281 -7.10 19.42 -6.33
CA SER A 281 -6.54 18.46 -5.38
C SER A 281 -5.81 17.33 -6.11
N HIS A 282 -4.62 16.99 -5.64
CA HIS A 282 -3.73 16.02 -6.27
C HIS A 282 -4.36 14.63 -6.34
N LYS A 283 -4.26 13.96 -7.48
CA LYS A 283 -4.71 12.58 -7.63
C LYS A 283 -3.63 11.62 -7.15
N LEU A 284 -3.90 10.92 -6.05
CA LEU A 284 -2.95 9.95 -5.52
C LEU A 284 -3.12 8.59 -6.20
N LEU A 285 -2.25 8.30 -7.17
CA LEU A 285 -2.34 7.08 -8.00
C LEU A 285 -1.48 5.92 -7.48
N GLN A 286 -0.34 6.24 -6.88
CA GLN A 286 0.61 5.29 -6.36
C GLN A 286 1.19 5.79 -5.03
N ALA A 287 1.54 4.86 -4.13
CA ALA A 287 2.26 5.15 -2.91
C ALA A 287 3.75 4.75 -3.07
N PRO A 288 4.70 5.46 -2.43
CA PRO A 288 4.51 6.70 -1.65
C PRO A 288 4.08 7.88 -2.52
N ASN A 289 3.44 8.88 -1.90
CA ASN A 289 3.02 10.11 -2.57
C ASN A 289 2.82 11.26 -1.57
N ALA A 290 2.64 12.47 -2.08
CA ALA A 290 2.31 13.66 -1.31
C ALA A 290 0.94 14.22 -1.69
N THR A 291 0.21 14.76 -0.70
CA THR A 291 -1.07 15.43 -0.91
C THR A 291 -0.85 16.90 -1.21
N PHE A 292 -1.27 17.36 -2.38
CA PHE A 292 -1.30 18.79 -2.72
C PHE A 292 -2.73 19.22 -2.95
N SER A 293 -3.12 20.36 -2.38
CA SER A 293 -4.46 20.92 -2.56
C SER A 293 -4.38 22.44 -2.55
N ALA A 294 -5.11 23.08 -3.45
CA ALA A 294 -5.18 24.52 -3.54
C ALA A 294 -6.61 24.96 -3.82
N GLY A 295 -7.10 25.90 -3.01
CA GLY A 295 -8.40 26.53 -3.23
C GLY A 295 -8.28 27.85 -3.97
N ASN A 296 -9.36 28.26 -4.65
CA ASN A 296 -9.48 29.55 -5.32
C ASN A 296 -8.40 29.78 -6.41
N VAL A 297 -8.16 28.75 -7.23
CA VAL A 297 -7.24 28.85 -8.37
C VAL A 297 -7.89 29.63 -9.51
N LYS A 298 -7.06 30.36 -10.26
CA LYS A 298 -7.50 31.11 -11.44
C LYS A 298 -7.21 30.32 -12.70
N LEU A 299 -8.20 30.22 -13.58
CA LEU A 299 -8.07 29.59 -14.90
C LEU A 299 -8.06 30.67 -15.97
N ASP A 300 -7.09 30.59 -16.88
CA ASP A 300 -7.08 31.46 -18.07
C ASP A 300 -8.23 31.05 -19.04
N ASP A 301 -8.57 31.92 -19.99
CA ASP A 301 -9.76 31.79 -20.85
C ASP A 301 -9.86 30.44 -21.59
N ARG A 302 -8.72 29.87 -22.01
CA ARG A 302 -8.71 28.61 -22.76
C ARG A 302 -9.18 27.41 -21.92
N PRO A 303 -8.59 27.07 -20.76
CA PRO A 303 -9.12 26.01 -19.92
C PRO A 303 -10.54 26.31 -19.42
N ALA A 304 -10.85 27.56 -19.06
CA ALA A 304 -12.20 27.97 -18.63
C ALA A 304 -13.26 27.67 -19.70
N SER A 305 -13.00 28.03 -20.97
CA SER A 305 -13.91 27.78 -22.11
C SER A 305 -14.17 26.29 -22.41
N SER A 306 -13.30 25.39 -21.93
CA SER A 306 -13.43 23.94 -22.12
C SER A 306 -14.17 23.22 -20.97
N LEU A 307 -14.50 23.96 -19.91
CA LEU A 307 -15.30 23.49 -18.79
C LEU A 307 -16.76 23.86 -19.06
N ASN A 308 -17.66 22.95 -18.70
CA ASN A 308 -19.10 23.21 -18.74
C ASN A 308 -19.67 22.91 -17.35
N GLN A 309 -20.93 23.27 -17.12
CA GLN A 309 -21.60 23.06 -15.83
C GLN A 309 -21.52 21.62 -15.33
N GLY A 310 -21.60 20.62 -16.24
CA GLY A 310 -21.42 19.21 -15.89
C GLY A 310 -20.02 18.84 -15.40
N HIS A 311 -18.96 19.60 -15.75
CA HIS A 311 -17.61 19.41 -15.23
C HIS A 311 -17.42 20.05 -13.85
N ALA A 312 -18.14 21.14 -13.55
CA ALA A 312 -18.19 21.72 -12.21
C ALA A 312 -18.85 20.72 -11.23
N GLU A 313 -19.98 20.14 -11.64
CA GLU A 313 -20.75 19.19 -10.81
C GLU A 313 -20.07 17.83 -10.62
N LYS A 314 -19.41 17.28 -11.64
CA LYS A 314 -18.80 15.93 -11.58
C LYS A 314 -17.31 15.93 -11.25
N GLY A 315 -16.67 17.10 -11.27
CA GLY A 315 -15.23 17.25 -11.25
C GLY A 315 -14.59 16.85 -12.59
N ALA A 316 -13.58 17.62 -13.01
CA ALA A 316 -12.73 17.33 -14.16
C ALA A 316 -11.36 16.79 -13.74
N SER A 317 -10.65 16.18 -14.68
CA SER A 317 -9.24 15.84 -14.48
C SER A 317 -8.36 16.86 -15.19
N LEU A 318 -7.37 17.38 -14.48
CA LEU A 318 -6.41 18.35 -14.97
C LEU A 318 -5.01 17.75 -14.92
N ALA A 319 -4.21 17.94 -15.96
CA ALA A 319 -2.81 17.55 -16.01
C ALA A 319 -1.92 18.79 -15.98
N LEU A 320 -0.99 18.85 -15.03
CA LEU A 320 0.10 19.84 -15.02
C LEU A 320 1.22 19.32 -15.92
N THR A 321 1.19 19.74 -17.18
CA THR A 321 1.99 19.14 -18.27
C THR A 321 3.50 19.38 -18.20
N GLU A 322 3.95 20.31 -17.35
CA GLU A 322 5.38 20.61 -17.15
C GLU A 322 5.89 20.13 -15.79
N VAL A 323 5.09 19.33 -15.08
CA VAL A 323 5.42 18.81 -13.76
C VAL A 323 5.33 17.28 -13.85
N PRO A 324 6.40 16.59 -14.25
CA PRO A 324 6.41 15.13 -14.32
C PRO A 324 6.48 14.55 -12.90
N GLU A 325 5.36 14.01 -12.40
CA GLU A 325 5.26 13.49 -11.03
C GLU A 325 6.33 12.43 -10.75
N THR A 326 6.51 11.46 -11.66
CA THR A 326 7.47 10.35 -11.53
C THR A 326 8.90 10.83 -11.24
N SER A 327 9.31 11.93 -11.87
CA SER A 327 10.67 12.48 -11.69
C SER A 327 10.86 13.20 -10.35
N MET A 328 9.77 13.52 -9.64
CA MET A 328 9.79 14.20 -8.35
C MET A 328 9.60 13.25 -7.17
N GLN A 329 9.24 11.99 -7.43
CA GLN A 329 9.07 10.98 -6.39
C GLN A 329 10.42 10.38 -5.96
N PRO A 330 10.57 9.99 -4.68
CA PRO A 330 9.65 10.27 -3.58
C PRO A 330 9.75 11.73 -3.10
N PHE A 331 8.62 12.31 -2.69
CA PHE A 331 8.62 13.63 -2.06
C PHE A 331 9.23 13.60 -0.64
N PRO A 332 9.81 14.73 -0.16
CA PRO A 332 10.32 14.86 1.20
C PRO A 332 9.27 14.59 2.28
N THR A 333 9.71 14.19 3.47
CA THR A 333 8.82 13.72 4.55
C THR A 333 8.40 14.81 5.53
N SER A 334 9.12 15.93 5.55
CA SER A 334 8.85 17.07 6.41
C SER A 334 8.86 18.39 5.62
N GLU A 335 8.09 19.37 6.08
CA GLU A 335 8.10 20.71 5.47
C GLU A 335 9.47 21.37 5.53
N SER A 336 10.28 21.08 6.57
CA SER A 336 11.65 21.58 6.71
C SER A 336 12.61 21.07 5.64
N GLU A 337 12.28 19.96 4.97
CA GLU A 337 13.05 19.40 3.86
C GLU A 337 12.60 19.94 2.50
N LEU A 338 11.52 20.72 2.44
CA LEU A 338 11.03 21.25 1.17
C LEU A 338 12.00 22.32 0.64
N PRO A 339 12.43 22.23 -0.63
CA PRO A 339 13.29 23.24 -1.20
C PRO A 339 12.56 24.59 -1.30
N ALA A 340 13.25 25.71 -1.13
CA ALA A 340 12.65 27.05 -1.27
C ALA A 340 12.00 27.28 -2.65
N CYS A 341 12.47 26.55 -3.68
CA CYS A 341 11.92 26.54 -5.03
C CYS A 341 10.86 25.46 -5.25
N PHE A 342 10.21 24.95 -4.19
CA PHE A 342 9.17 23.93 -4.31
C PHE A 342 8.11 24.33 -5.34
N PHE A 343 7.74 23.37 -6.20
CA PHE A 343 6.93 23.67 -7.37
C PHE A 343 5.53 24.13 -6.97
N PHE A 344 4.94 23.54 -5.92
CA PHE A 344 3.57 23.77 -5.49
C PHE A 344 3.49 24.84 -4.41
N LYS A 345 3.24 26.11 -4.81
CA LYS A 345 3.17 27.26 -3.91
C LYS A 345 2.19 28.34 -4.40
N PRO A 346 1.77 29.29 -3.53
CA PRO A 346 0.92 30.41 -3.93
C PRO A 346 1.47 31.19 -5.14
N ASP A 347 0.56 31.72 -5.96
CA ASP A 347 0.83 32.55 -7.15
C ASP A 347 1.65 31.90 -8.27
N LYS A 348 1.99 30.60 -8.15
CA LYS A 348 2.66 29.87 -9.21
C LYS A 348 1.68 29.56 -10.36
N LYS A 349 2.13 29.80 -11.59
CA LYS A 349 1.39 29.47 -12.82
C LYS A 349 1.84 28.12 -13.36
N TYR A 350 0.89 27.33 -13.87
CA TYR A 350 1.14 26.02 -14.47
C TYR A 350 0.50 25.94 -15.85
N LYS A 351 1.20 25.29 -16.80
CA LYS A 351 0.56 24.87 -18.06
C LYS A 351 -0.27 23.62 -17.82
N VAL A 352 -1.55 23.74 -18.10
CA VAL A 352 -2.51 22.68 -17.83
C VAL A 352 -3.22 22.19 -19.08
N LYS A 353 -3.57 20.90 -19.08
CA LYS A 353 -4.47 20.31 -20.08
C LYS A 353 -5.58 19.57 -19.35
N LYS A 354 -6.79 19.67 -19.88
CA LYS A 354 -7.90 18.81 -19.45
C LYS A 354 -7.64 17.39 -19.93
N VAL A 355 -7.81 16.42 -19.04
CA VAL A 355 -7.73 15.00 -19.37
C VAL A 355 -9.13 14.42 -19.20
N SER A 356 -9.66 13.81 -20.25
CA SER A 356 -10.88 12.99 -20.13
C SER A 356 -10.50 11.69 -19.41
N GLY A 357 -11.20 11.38 -18.31
CA GLY A 357 -11.11 10.04 -17.72
C GLY A 357 -11.63 9.03 -18.74
N ALA A 358 -10.97 7.88 -18.86
CA ALA A 358 -11.58 6.75 -19.55
C ALA A 358 -12.86 6.41 -18.79
N SER A 359 -13.99 6.64 -19.43
CA SER A 359 -15.34 6.27 -18.96
C SER A 359 -15.47 4.77 -18.82
#